data_AF-A0A7Y4C2U3-F1
#
_entry.id   AF-A0A7Y4C2U3-F1
#
_cell.length_a   1.000
_cell.length_b   1.000
_cell.length_c   1.000
_cell.angle_alpha   90.00
_cell.angle_beta   90.00
_cell.angle_gamma   90.00
#
_symmetry.space_group_name_H-M   'P 1'
#
loop_
_entity.id
_entity.type
_entity.pdbx_description
1 polymer ?
#
loop_
_entity_poly.entity_id
_entity_poly.type
_entity_poly.pdbx_seq_one_letter_code
_entity_poly.pdbx_strand_id
1 'polypeptide(L)' 'MIDNKMNENQYELFKVLNDIVLFSFEKLTPWEQTFISDLQHKSIARQPISNKQEQLVLQILKKANRLKR' A
#
# COMPACT_ATOMS: atom_id res chain seq x y z
N MET A 1 13.82 -11.68 22.62
CA MET A 1 13.64 -12.05 21.20
C MET A 1 12.57 -11.15 20.66
N ILE A 2 12.89 -10.22 19.76
CA ILE A 2 11.87 -9.41 19.08
C ILE A 2 11.24 -10.36 18.06
N ASP A 3 9.96 -10.68 18.24
CA ASP A 3 9.21 -11.48 17.29
C ASP A 3 9.31 -10.80 15.91
N ASN A 4 10.10 -11.40 15.02
CA ASN A 4 10.46 -10.84 13.73
C ASN A 4 9.37 -11.08 12.68
N LYS A 5 8.16 -11.40 13.13
CA LYS A 5 7.03 -11.76 12.28
C LYS A 5 6.15 -10.52 12.10
N MET A 6 5.91 -10.15 10.84
CA MET A 6 4.85 -9.19 10.53
C MET A 6 3.55 -9.71 11.12
N ASN A 7 2.79 -8.84 11.76
CA ASN A 7 1.44 -9.19 12.18
C ASN A 7 0.53 -9.30 10.95
N GLU A 8 -0.60 -9.98 11.10
CA GLU A 8 -1.52 -10.26 9.99
C GLU A 8 -1.99 -8.99 9.26
N ASN A 9 -2.27 -7.91 10.01
CA ASN A 9 -2.70 -6.64 9.44
C ASN A 9 -1.63 -5.97 8.57
N GLN A 10 -0.37 -5.96 9.04
CA GLN A 10 0.77 -5.45 8.28
C GLN A 10 1.00 -6.27 7.01
N TYR A 11 0.82 -7.59 7.09
CA TYR A 11 0.95 -8.49 5.94
C TYR A 11 -0.12 -8.26 4.88
N GLU A 12 -1.38 -8.08 5.29
CA GLU A 12 -2.43 -7.75 4.35
C GLU A 12 -2.22 -6.38 3.69
N LEU A 13 -1.77 -5.37 4.44
CA LEU A 13 -1.41 -4.07 3.87
C LEU A 13 -0.26 -4.18 2.86
N PHE A 14 0.79 -4.94 3.19
CA PHE A 14 1.92 -5.20 2.29
C PHE A 14 1.46 -5.84 0.98
N LYS A 15 0.58 -6.85 1.03
CA LYS A 15 0.00 -7.46 -0.17
C LYS A 15 -0.76 -6.44 -1.01
N VAL A 16 -1.62 -5.64 -0.39
CA VAL A 16 -2.38 -4.59 -1.08
C VAL A 16 -1.47 -3.59 -1.78
N LEU A 17 -0.41 -3.12 -1.12
CA LEU A 17 0.55 -2.20 -1.72
C LEU A 17 1.24 -2.82 -2.93
N ASN A 18 1.66 -4.08 -2.84
CA ASN A 18 2.26 -4.79 -3.98
C ASN A 18 1.27 -4.97 -5.14
N ASP A 19 0.01 -5.31 -4.87
CA ASP A 19 -1.02 -5.44 -5.90
C ASP A 19 -1.24 -4.11 -6.64
N ILE A 20 -1.24 -3.00 -5.92
CA ILE A 20 -1.34 -1.66 -6.53
C ILE A 20 -0.14 -1.40 -7.44
N VAL A 21 1.07 -1.68 -6.95
CA VAL A 21 2.32 -1.46 -7.68
C VAL A 21 2.40 -2.34 -8.94
N LEU A 22 1.98 -3.59 -8.86
CA LEU A 22 2.04 -4.54 -9.98
C LEU A 22 0.96 -4.27 -11.05
N PHE A 23 -0.26 -3.91 -10.63
CA PHE A 23 -1.41 -3.93 -11.55
C PHE A 23 -2.01 -2.56 -11.86
N SER A 24 -1.69 -1.53 -11.07
CA SER A 24 -2.41 -0.25 -11.13
C SER A 24 -1.50 0.98 -11.12
N PHE A 25 -0.19 0.82 -10.95
CA PHE A 25 0.74 1.93 -10.69
C PHE A 25 0.72 3.00 -11.78
N GLU A 26 0.72 2.59 -13.05
CA GLU A 26 0.69 3.51 -14.20
C GLU A 26 -0.62 4.31 -14.30
N LYS A 27 -1.71 3.83 -13.69
CA LYS A 27 -3.02 4.50 -13.67
C LYS A 27 -3.13 5.54 -12.55
N LEU A 28 -2.17 5.55 -11.63
CA LEU A 28 -2.14 6.46 -10.51
C LEU A 28 -1.61 7.83 -10.95
N THR A 29 -2.07 8.88 -10.28
CA THR A 29 -1.47 10.21 -10.40
C THR A 29 -0.04 10.20 -9.85
N PRO A 30 0.83 11.14 -10.24
CA PRO A 30 2.20 11.20 -9.72
C PRO A 30 2.29 11.27 -8.18
N TRP A 31 1.33 11.97 -7.55
CA TRP A 31 1.23 12.03 -6.09
C TRP A 31 0.87 10.66 -5.49
N GLU A 32 -0.12 9.96 -6.07
CA GLU A 32 -0.52 8.61 -5.62
C GLU A 32 0.64 7.61 -5.81
N GLN A 33 1.39 7.68 -6.91
CA GLN A 33 2.57 6.84 -7.15
C GLN A 33 3.64 7.05 -6.08
N THR A 34 3.95 8.31 -5.78
CA THR A 34 4.93 8.67 -4.74
C THR A 34 4.48 8.16 -3.38
N PHE A 35 3.20 8.36 -3.04
CA PHE A 35 2.61 7.91 -1.79
C PHE A 35 2.64 6.40 -1.63
N ILE A 36 2.23 5.64 -2.66
CA ILE A 36 2.24 4.18 -2.62
C ILE A 36 3.67 3.63 -2.54
N SER A 37 4.62 4.24 -3.26
CA SER A 37 6.04 3.84 -3.21
C SER A 37 6.66 4.06 -1.83
N ASP A 38 6.38 5.21 -1.19
CA ASP A 38 6.81 5.49 0.20
C ASP A 38 6.24 4.45 1.17
N LEU A 39 4.95 4.13 1.06
CA LEU A 39 4.32 3.14 1.93
C LEU A 39 4.81 1.71 1.66
N GLN A 40 5.09 1.34 0.41
CA GLN A 40 5.68 0.06 0.07
C GLN A 40 7.07 -0.06 0.72
N HIS A 41 7.91 0.95 0.58
CA HIS A 41 9.22 1.00 1.24
C HIS A 41 9.08 0.91 2.77
N LYS A 42 8.15 1.65 3.37
CA LYS A 42 7.86 1.59 4.82
C LYS A 42 7.43 0.21 5.27
N SER A 43 6.56 -0.46 4.51
CA SER A 43 6.12 -1.82 4.84
C SER A 43 7.26 -2.84 4.80
N ILE A 44 8.17 -2.74 3.82
CA ILE A 44 9.38 -3.58 3.72
C ILE A 44 10.33 -3.28 4.88
N ALA A 45 10.57 -2.01 5.17
CA ALA A 45 11.43 -1.54 6.25
C ALA A 45 10.79 -1.67 7.65
N ARG A 46 9.56 -2.21 7.74
CA ARG A 46 8.78 -2.37 8.98
C ARG A 46 8.62 -1.06 9.77
N GLN A 47 8.55 0.04 9.05
CA GLN A 47 8.27 1.34 9.63
C GLN A 47 6.76 1.47 9.90
N PRO A 48 6.37 2.23 10.94
CA PRO A 48 4.97 2.42 11.26
C PRO A 48 4.23 3.10 10.12
N ILE A 49 3.06 2.56 9.79
CA ILE A 49 2.09 3.15 8.88
C ILE A 49 0.86 3.50 9.71
N SER A 50 0.37 4.73 9.56
CA SER A 50 -0.79 5.21 10.31
C SER A 50 -2.09 4.70 9.70
N ASN A 51 -3.14 4.55 10.52
CA ASN A 51 -4.48 4.17 10.05
C ASN A 51 -5.00 5.11 8.95
N LYS A 52 -4.64 6.41 8.99
CA LYS A 52 -5.02 7.37 7.95
C LYS A 52 -4.36 7.04 6.61
N GLN A 53 -3.09 6.62 6.64
CA GLN A 53 -2.39 6.17 5.44
C GLN A 53 -3.01 4.88 4.89
N GLU A 54 -3.34 3.90 5.74
CA GLU A 54 -4.02 2.67 5.33
C GLU A 54 -5.37 2.96 4.65
N GLN A 55 -6.17 3.86 5.23
CA GLN A 55 -7.44 4.28 4.65
C GLN A 55 -7.25 4.93 3.26
N LEU A 56 -6.21 5.74 3.08
CA LEU A 56 -5.90 6.35 1.79
C LEU A 56 -5.47 5.31 0.75
N VAL A 57 -4.68 4.30 1.13
CA VAL A 57 -4.33 3.17 0.25
C VAL A 57 -5.59 2.47 -0.26
N LEU A 58 -6.55 2.20 0.61
CA LEU A 58 -7.81 1.57 0.23
C LEU A 58 -8.65 2.45 -0.71
N GLN A 59 -8.63 3.77 -0.53
CA GLN A 59 -9.30 4.70 -1.45
C GLN A 59 -8.64 4.70 -2.83
N ILE A 60 -7.30 4.73 -2.88
CA ILE A 60 -6.53 4.64 -4.12
C ILE A 60 -6.82 3.33 -4.84
N LEU A 61 -6.81 2.20 -4.13
CA LEU A 61 -7.15 0.89 -4.69
C LEU A 61 -8.57 0.87 -5.28
N LYS A 62 -9.56 1.38 -4.56
CA LYS A 62 -10.94 1.47 -5.04
C LYS A 62 -11.05 2.31 -6.31
N LYS A 63 -10.35 3.44 -6.38
CA LYS A 63 -10.30 4.31 -7.56
C LYS A 63 -9.65 3.58 -8.73
N ALA A 64 -8.50 2.94 -8.53
CA ALA A 64 -7.78 2.19 -9.55
C ALA A 64 -8.59 1.02 -10.12
N ASN A 65 -9.33 0.29 -9.26
CA ASN A 65 -10.18 -0.82 -9.68
C ASN A 65 -11.43 -0.36 -10.43
N ARG A 66 -11.95 0.84 -10.18
CA ARG A 66 -13.06 1.41 -10.96
C ARG A 66 -12.66 1.72 -12.41
N LEU A 67 -11.39 2.06 -12.65
CA LEU A 67 -10.83 2.30 -13.99
C LEU A 67 -10.59 1.01 -14.81
N LYS A 68 -10.91 -0.18 -14.25
CA LYS A 68 -10.86 -1.46 -14.98
C LYS A 68 -12.20 -1.83 -15.65
N ARG A 69 -13.26 -1.03 -15.47
CA ARG A 69 -14.59 -1.23 -16.08
C ARG A 69 -14.88 -0.24 -17.19
#